data_AF-Q5JCX4-F1
#
_entry.id   AF-Q5JCX4-F1
#
_cell.length_a   1.000
_cell.length_b   1.000
_cell.length_c   1.000
_cell.angle_alpha   90.00
_cell.angle_beta   90.00
_cell.angle_gamma   90.00
#
_symmetry.space_group_name_H-M   'P 1'
#
loop_
_entity.id
_entity.type
_entity.pdbx_description
1 polymer ?
#
loop_
_entity_poly.entity_id
_entity_poly.type
_entity_poly.pdbx_seq_one_letter_code
_entity_poly.pdbx_strand_id
1 'polypeptide(L)'
;MVARLGYKNKLVEVRNGVVYLFDGKLWSAPLERVVEYYREGQGAIPGPIREIASDLYRVLLGENLVREMLTNSGGRYGETTAS
;
A
#
# COMPACT_ATOMS: atom_id res chain seq x y z
N MET A 1 8.28 8.50 4.89
CA MET A 1 6.80 8.53 4.84
C MET A 1 6.45 8.78 3.39
N VAL A 2 5.49 8.03 2.85
CA VAL A 2 5.19 8.02 1.42
C VAL A 2 3.94 8.84 1.11
N ALA A 3 2.87 8.70 1.91
CA ALA A 3 1.64 9.46 1.73
C ALA A 3 0.86 9.54 3.05
N ARG A 4 0.01 10.57 3.19
CA ARG A 4 -0.93 10.70 4.30
C ARG A 4 -2.27 11.23 3.79
N LEU A 5 -3.36 10.51 4.05
CA LEU A 5 -4.71 10.92 3.64
C LEU A 5 -5.59 11.10 4.88
N GLY A 6 -6.25 12.26 4.95
CA GLY A 6 -7.23 12.57 5.99
C GLY A 6 -8.66 12.42 5.47
N TYR A 7 -9.48 11.68 6.20
CA TYR A 7 -10.92 11.60 6.01
C TYR A 7 -11.63 12.17 7.24
N LYS A 8 -12.94 12.41 7.15
CA LYS A 8 -13.73 12.97 8.26
C LYS A 8 -13.57 12.19 9.58
N ASN A 9 -13.44 10.87 9.50
CA ASN A 9 -13.36 9.95 10.64
C ASN A 9 -12.26 8.88 10.49
N LYS A 10 -11.36 9.04 9.51
CA LYS A 10 -10.29 8.08 9.26
C LYS A 10 -8.98 8.79 8.98
N LEU A 11 -7.86 8.20 9.39
CA LEU A 11 -6.53 8.64 9.01
C LEU A 11 -5.80 7.49 8.32
N VAL A 12 -5.19 7.78 7.18
CA VAL A 12 -4.35 6.84 6.46
C VAL A 12 -2.93 7.35 6.43
N GLU A 13 -1.98 6.48 6.73
CA GLU A 13 -0.55 6.74 6.60
C GLU A 13 0.11 5.62 5.83
N VAL A 14 0.95 5.96 4.85
CA VAL A 14 1.80 5.01 4.14
C VAL A 14 3.23 5.23 4.58
N ARG A 15 3.82 4.23 5.23
CA ARG A 15 5.18 4.28 5.74
C ARG A 15 5.84 2.92 5.61
N ASN A 16 7.09 2.92 5.13
CA ASN A 16 7.93 1.72 4.99
C ASN A 16 7.22 0.58 4.22
N GLY A 17 6.52 0.92 3.13
CA GLY A 17 5.80 -0.06 2.31
C GLY A 17 4.53 -0.64 2.95
N VAL A 18 4.07 -0.09 4.08
CA VAL A 18 2.85 -0.52 4.77
C VAL A 18 1.83 0.61 4.78
N VAL A 19 0.57 0.26 4.51
CA VAL A 19 -0.59 1.13 4.66
C VAL A 19 -1.15 0.92 6.06
N TYR A 20 -1.26 1.99 6.83
CA TYR A 20 -1.94 2.04 8.11
C TYR A 20 -3.22 2.85 7.95
N LEU A 21 -4.33 2.31 8.46
CA LEU A 21 -5.61 3.00 8.53
C LEU A 21 -6.07 3.01 9.98
N PHE A 22 -6.42 4.19 10.48
CA PHE A 22 -7.05 4.35 11.78
C PHE A 22 -8.47 4.90 11.60
N ASP A 23 -9.48 4.14 12.03
CA ASP A 23 -10.91 4.50 11.97
C ASP A 23 -11.61 4.33 13.34
N GLY A 24 -10.83 4.40 14.42
CA GLY A 24 -11.22 3.93 15.76
C GLY A 24 -10.66 2.53 16.06
N LYS A 25 -10.23 1.80 15.02
CA LYS A 25 -9.36 0.62 15.11
C LYS A 25 -8.15 0.81 14.21
N LEU A 26 -7.04 0.15 14.53
CA LEU A 26 -5.86 0.14 13.69
C LEU A 26 -5.91 -1.05 12.72
N TRP A 27 -5.91 -0.75 11.43
CA TRP A 27 -5.79 -1.70 10.35
C TRP A 27 -4.45 -1.50 9.63
N SER A 28 -3.88 -2.59 9.12
CA SER A 28 -2.69 -2.48 8.28
C SER A 28 -2.68 -3.52 7.16
N ALA A 29 -2.00 -3.19 6.08
CA ALA A 29 -1.72 -4.10 4.97
C ALA A 29 -0.43 -3.68 4.25
N PRO A 30 0.31 -4.63 3.64
CA PRO A 30 1.40 -4.29 2.74
C PRO A 30 0.89 -3.48 1.55
N LEU A 31 1.59 -2.40 1.20
CA LEU A 31 1.19 -1.52 0.10
C LEU A 31 1.11 -2.26 -1.24
N GLU A 32 2.05 -3.16 -1.49
CA GLU A 32 2.06 -4.02 -2.68
C GLU A 32 0.75 -4.80 -2.83
N ARG A 33 0.22 -5.34 -1.73
CA ARG A 33 -1.07 -6.06 -1.72
C ARG A 33 -2.26 -5.13 -1.95
N VAL A 34 -2.19 -3.89 -1.47
CA VAL A 34 -3.24 -2.89 -1.73
C VAL A 34 -3.25 -2.50 -3.22
N VAL A 35 -2.07 -2.36 -3.83
CA VAL A 35 -1.92 -2.08 -5.26
C VAL A 35 -2.37 -3.27 -6.11
N GLU A 36 -1.96 -4.49 -5.76
CA GLU A 36 -2.41 -5.74 -6.39
C GLU A 36 -3.94 -5.86 -6.35
N TYR A 37 -4.54 -5.64 -5.17
CA TYR A 37 -6.00 -5.63 -4.99
C TYR A 37 -6.69 -4.61 -5.88
N TYR A 38 -6.16 -3.39 -5.96
CA TYR A 38 -6.76 -2.37 -6.80
C TYR A 38 -6.69 -2.72 -8.30
N ARG A 39 -5.56 -3.28 -8.76
CA ARG A 39 -5.32 -3.55 -10.19
C ARG A 39 -6.00 -4.82 -10.68
N GLU A 40 -5.99 -5.86 -9.87
CA GLU A 40 -6.36 -7.23 -10.29
C GLU A 40 -7.63 -7.73 -9.59
N GLY A 41 -8.11 -6.99 -8.57
CA GLY A 41 -9.19 -7.46 -7.71
C GLY A 41 -8.78 -8.62 -6.79
N GLN A 42 -7.48 -8.92 -6.72
CA GLN A 42 -6.92 -10.05 -5.99
C GLN A 42 -6.07 -9.58 -4.81
N GLY A 43 -6.10 -10.31 -3.69
CA GLY A 43 -5.27 -9.99 -2.53
C GLY A 43 -6.05 -9.96 -1.23
N ALA A 44 -5.47 -10.58 -0.21
CA ALA A 44 -6.03 -10.62 1.13
C ALA A 44 -5.70 -9.33 1.88
N ILE A 45 -6.54 -8.31 1.74
CA ILE A 45 -6.47 -7.08 2.53
C ILE A 45 -7.74 -6.87 3.38
N PRO A 46 -7.63 -6.20 4.55
CA PRO A 46 -8.77 -5.87 5.39
C PRO A 46 -9.84 -5.04 4.67
N GLY A 47 -11.11 -5.29 4.97
CA GLY A 47 -12.26 -4.58 4.38
C GLY A 47 -12.12 -3.05 4.42
N PRO A 48 -11.80 -2.44 5.58
CA PRO A 48 -11.60 -0.99 5.67
C PRO A 48 -10.50 -0.43 4.77
N ILE A 49 -9.46 -1.21 4.47
CA ILE A 49 -8.39 -0.82 3.55
C ILE A 49 -8.85 -0.95 2.09
N ARG A 50 -9.73 -1.89 1.76
CA ARG A 50 -10.33 -2.01 0.42
C ARG A 50 -11.10 -0.74 0.03
N GLU A 51 -11.82 -0.16 0.99
CA GLU A 51 -12.63 1.06 0.78
C GLU A 51 -11.80 2.25 0.32
N ILE A 52 -10.54 2.35 0.75
CA ILE A 52 -9.63 3.47 0.44
C ILE A 52 -8.62 3.13 -0.68
N ALA A 53 -8.60 1.89 -1.18
CA ALA A 53 -7.56 1.42 -2.09
C ALA A 53 -7.48 2.25 -3.38
N SER A 54 -8.63 2.67 -3.90
CA SER A 54 -8.71 3.53 -5.08
C SER A 54 -8.10 4.92 -4.85
N ASP A 55 -8.41 5.54 -3.72
CA ASP A 55 -7.87 6.86 -3.37
C ASP A 55 -6.36 6.79 -3.16
N LEU A 56 -5.89 5.76 -2.44
CA LEU A 56 -4.47 5.49 -2.25
C LEU A 56 -3.74 5.33 -3.58
N TYR A 57 -4.27 4.54 -4.50
CA TYR A 57 -3.67 4.34 -5.81
C TYR A 57 -3.57 5.65 -6.61
N ARG A 58 -4.63 6.48 -6.56
CA ARG A 58 -4.65 7.79 -7.23
C ARG A 58 -3.61 8.76 -6.65
N VAL A 59 -3.48 8.84 -5.33
CA VAL A 59 -2.47 9.69 -4.67
C VAL A 59 -1.06 9.22 -5.04
N LEU A 60 -0.80 7.92 -4.96
CA LEU A 60 0.51 7.37 -5.30
C LEU A 60 0.89 7.58 -6.77
N LEU A 61 -0.09 7.53 -7.69
CA LEU A 61 0.13 7.83 -9.10
C LEU A 61 0.37 9.34 -9.33
N GLY A 62 -0.41 10.20 -8.68
CA GLY A 62 -0.29 11.65 -8.80
C GLY A 62 1.03 12.19 -8.24
N GLU A 63 1.58 11.53 -7.22
CA GLU A 63 2.89 11.86 -6.64
C GLU A 63 4.08 11.21 -7.37
N ASN A 64 3.87 10.56 -8.54
CA ASN A 64 4.90 9.80 -9.27
C ASN A 64 5.55 8.65 -8.47
N LEU A 65 4.98 8.30 -7.32
CA LEU A 65 5.54 7.43 -6.30
C LEU A 65 5.36 5.94 -6.64
N VAL A 66 4.39 5.61 -7.49
CA VAL A 66 4.23 4.26 -8.07
C VAL A 66 5.44 3.85 -8.92
N ARG A 67 6.12 4.81 -9.58
CA ARG A 67 7.29 4.48 -10.43
C ARG A 67 8.49 4.02 -9.60
N GLU A 68 8.77 4.66 -8.47
CA GLU A 68 9.90 4.29 -7.58
C GLU A 68 9.69 2.95 -6.86
N MET A 69 8.43 2.62 -6.51
CA MET A 69 8.12 1.35 -5.85
C MET A 69 8.28 0.16 -6.78
N LEU A 70 7.89 0.30 -8.06
CA LEU A 70 8.06 -0.74 -9.08
C LEU A 70 9.51 -0.95 -9.53
N THR A 71 10.39 0.04 -9.31
CA THR A 71 11.83 -0.12 -9.60
C THR A 71 12.58 -0.82 -8.46
N ASN A 72 12.13 -0.65 -7.21
CA ASN A 72 12.75 -1.29 -6.04
C ASN A 72 12.21 -2.68 -5.70
N SER A 73 11.07 -3.09 -6.27
CA SER A 73 10.53 -4.46 -6.12
C SER A 73 11.22 -5.51 -7.01
N GLY A 74 12.33 -5.16 -7.67
CA GLY A 74 13.26 -6.10 -8.33
C GLY A 74 14.07 -6.99 -7.36
N GLY A 75 13.70 -7.03 -6.08
CA GLY A 75 14.21 -7.98 -5.10
C GLY A 75 13.78 -9.40 -5.48
N ARG A 76 14.69 -10.10 -6.14
CA ARG A 76 14.60 -11.51 -6.53
C ARG A 76 14.06 -12.36 -5.37
N TYR A 77 12.86 -12.90 -5.53
CA TYR A 77 12.53 -14.17 -4.89
C TYR A 77 13.35 -15.24 -5.62
N GLY A 78 14.49 -15.62 -5.04
CA GLY A 78 15.35 -16.67 -5.60
C GLY A 78 16.76 -16.68 -5.01
N GLU A 79 17.05 -17.77 -4.29
CA GLU A 79 18.36 -18.34 -3.95
C GLU A 79 19.23 -17.58 -2.93
N THR A 80 19.13 -18.02 -1.68
CA THR A 80 20.27 -18.01 -0.74
C THR A 80 21.39 -18.86 -1.33
N THR A 81 22.36 -18.23 -1.98
CA THR A 81 23.69 -18.83 -2.10
C THR A 81 24.46 -18.48 -0.84
N ALA A 82 24.59 -19.47 0.05
CA ALA A 82 25.58 -19.42 1.11
C ALA A 82 26.97 -19.40 0.47
N SER A 83 27.76 -18.37 0.76
CA SER A 83 29.21 -18.36 0.60
C SER A 83 29.87 -18.55 1.95
#